data_AF-A0A969ZRH9-F1
#
_entry.id   AF-A0A969ZRH9-F1
#
_cell.length_a   1.000
_cell.length_b   1.000
_cell.length_c   1.000
_cell.angle_alpha   90.00
_cell.angle_beta   90.00
_cell.angle_gamma   90.00
#
_symmetry.space_group_name_H-M   'P 1'
#
loop_
_entity.id
_entity.type
_entity.pdbx_description
1 polymer ?
#
loop_
_entity_poly.entity_id
_entity_poly.type
_entity_poly.pdbx_seq_one_letter_code
_entity_poly.pdbx_strand_id
1 'polypeptide(L)'
;MGLFSRAGRDIGIDLGTANTIVFLKGKGVVLREPSVVAINQDTKQVLAVGEQAKMMIGRTPSNIVAIRPLKDGVIADFDVTKEMLKYFISKASRGRGLVKPRIV
;
A
#
# COMPACT_ATOMS: atom_id res chain seq x y z
N MET A 1 3.02 -34.82 -10.21
CA MET A 1 2.51 -33.99 -9.10
C MET A 1 3.69 -33.21 -8.53
N GLY A 2 3.71 -31.88 -8.61
CA GLY A 2 4.65 -31.02 -7.86
C GLY A 2 5.85 -30.43 -8.63
N LEU A 3 5.62 -29.44 -9.51
CA LEU A 3 6.71 -28.62 -10.10
C LEU A 3 6.48 -27.09 -10.04
N PHE A 4 5.55 -26.63 -9.21
CA PHE A 4 5.42 -25.19 -8.90
C PHE A 4 5.58 -25.00 -7.40
N SER A 5 6.82 -24.81 -6.94
CA SER A 5 7.08 -24.44 -5.56
C SER A 5 6.23 -23.21 -5.20
N ARG A 6 5.49 -23.32 -4.09
CA ARG A 6 4.77 -22.20 -3.45
C ARG A 6 5.71 -21.28 -2.67
N ALA A 7 7.00 -21.57 -2.66
CA ALA A 7 8.02 -20.77 -2.00
C ALA A 7 8.24 -19.46 -2.77
N GLY A 8 7.94 -18.32 -2.14
CA GLY A 8 8.15 -16.99 -2.70
C GLY A 8 6.89 -16.16 -3.00
N ARG A 9 5.69 -16.65 -2.63
CA ARG A 9 4.38 -16.03 -2.97
C ARG A 9 3.56 -15.51 -1.77
N ASP A 10 4.00 -15.77 -0.55
CA ASP A 10 3.33 -15.26 0.66
C ASP A 10 3.81 -13.82 0.92
N ILE A 11 2.85 -12.91 1.07
CA ILE A 11 3.07 -11.51 1.40
C ILE A 11 2.55 -11.26 2.82
N GLY A 12 3.43 -10.80 3.71
CA GLY A 12 3.03 -10.22 5.00
C GLY A 12 2.95 -8.70 4.85
N ILE A 13 1.90 -8.10 5.41
CA ILE A 13 1.73 -6.65 5.40
C ILE A 13 1.53 -6.17 6.82
N ASP A 14 2.42 -5.29 7.28
CA ASP A 14 2.27 -4.56 8.53
C ASP A 14 1.69 -3.17 8.22
N LEU A 15 0.44 -2.95 8.64
CA LEU A 15 -0.32 -1.72 8.43
C LEU A 15 -0.19 -0.81 9.65
N GLY A 16 0.93 -0.10 9.74
CA GLY A 16 1.13 0.91 10.79
C GLY A 16 0.45 2.24 10.48
N THR A 17 0.09 3.00 11.52
CA THR A 17 -0.48 4.36 11.37
C THR A 17 0.45 5.33 10.65
N ALA A 18 1.77 5.14 10.78
CA ALA A 18 2.77 6.01 10.15
C ALA A 18 3.36 5.42 8.86
N ASN A 19 3.66 4.12 8.86
CA ASN A 19 4.33 3.44 7.75
C ASN A 19 3.75 2.04 7.54
N THR A 20 3.72 1.62 6.29
CA THR A 20 3.36 0.27 5.87
C THR A 20 4.62 -0.47 5.43
N ILE A 21 4.77 -1.69 5.91
CA ILE A 21 5.89 -2.58 5.55
C ILE A 21 5.32 -3.78 4.82
N VAL A 22 5.95 -4.14 3.70
CA VAL A 22 5.61 -5.37 2.97
C VAL A 22 6.79 -6.33 3.04
N PHE A 23 6.51 -7.51 3.56
CA PHE A 23 7.44 -8.63 3.66
C PHE A 23 7.08 -9.70 2.63
N LEU A 24 8.10 -10.24 1.98
CA LEU A 24 7.96 -11.37 1.07
C LEU A 24 8.70 -12.57 1.62
N LYS A 25 7.99 -13.70 1.78
CA LYS A 25 8.59 -14.95 2.23
C LYS A 25 9.74 -15.35 1.32
N GLY A 26 10.92 -15.55 1.91
CA GLY A 26 12.16 -15.88 1.19
C GLY A 26 12.91 -14.69 0.59
N LYS A 27 12.39 -13.45 0.68
CA LYS A 27 13.11 -12.23 0.28
C LYS A 27 13.32 -11.22 1.39
N GLY A 28 12.50 -11.24 2.43
CA GLY A 28 12.57 -10.23 3.50
C GLY A 28 11.64 -9.05 3.24
N VAL A 29 11.95 -7.91 3.86
CA VAL A 29 11.24 -6.64 3.64
C VAL A 29 11.58 -6.09 2.26
N VAL A 30 10.56 -5.83 1.46
CA VAL A 30 10.72 -5.33 0.08
C VAL A 30 10.10 -3.96 -0.16
N LEU A 31 9.30 -3.49 0.79
CA LEU A 31 8.67 -2.17 0.75
C LEU A 31 8.58 -1.65 2.17
N ARG A 32 8.93 -0.38 2.35
CA ARG A 32 8.68 0.41 3.55
C ARG A 32 8.31 1.81 3.08
N GLU A 33 7.05 2.17 3.20
CA GLU A 33 6.54 3.47 2.74
C GLU A 33 5.59 4.11 3.75
N PRO A 34 5.44 5.45 3.73
CA PRO A 34 4.46 6.13 4.55
C PRO A 34 3.04 5.62 4.30
N SER A 35 2.24 5.48 5.35
CA SER A 35 0.82 5.13 5.25
C SER A 35 -0.02 6.37 4.95
N VAL A 36 0.29 6.99 3.81
CA VAL A 36 -0.28 8.26 3.35
C VAL A 36 -0.84 8.07 1.95
N VAL A 37 -2.01 8.63 1.72
CA VAL A 37 -2.70 8.62 0.43
C VAL A 37 -3.10 10.05 0.08
N ALA A 38 -2.77 10.49 -1.13
CA ALA A 38 -3.22 11.77 -1.67
C ALA A 38 -4.46 11.53 -2.52
N ILE A 39 -5.54 12.25 -2.22
CA ILE A 39 -6.80 12.16 -2.94
C ILE A 39 -7.23 13.52 -3.48
N ASN A 40 -7.92 13.50 -4.61
CA ASN A 40 -8.75 14.62 -5.03
C ASN A 40 -10.04 14.62 -4.17
N GLN A 41 -10.33 15.71 -3.47
CA GLN A 41 -11.46 15.80 -2.56
C GLN A 41 -12.82 15.76 -3.27
N ASP A 42 -12.88 16.29 -4.49
CA ASP A 42 -14.09 16.44 -5.30
C ASP A 42 -14.49 15.09 -5.92
N THR A 43 -13.50 14.36 -6.46
CA THR A 43 -13.75 13.11 -7.19
C THR A 43 -13.49 11.85 -6.35
N LYS A 44 -12.90 11.99 -5.16
CA LYS A 44 -12.37 10.89 -4.33
C LYS A 44 -11.32 10.02 -5.02
N GLN A 45 -10.76 10.48 -6.14
CA GLN A 45 -9.74 9.75 -6.87
C GLN A 45 -8.41 9.75 -6.08
N VAL A 46 -7.81 8.57 -5.94
CA VAL A 46 -6.44 8.43 -5.42
C VAL A 46 -5.45 8.90 -6.48
N LEU A 47 -4.63 9.90 -6.13
CA LEU A 47 -3.62 10.51 -7.00
C LEU A 47 -2.23 9.94 -6.73
N ALA A 48 -1.91 9.67 -5.47
CA ALA A 48 -0.64 9.10 -5.06
C ALA A 48 -0.78 8.32 -3.75
N VAL A 49 0.15 7.40 -3.51
CA VAL A 49 0.27 6.60 -2.29
C VAL A 49 1.73 6.58 -1.86
N GLY A 50 2.00 6.49 -0.56
CA GLY A 50 3.35 6.32 -0.04
C GLY A 50 4.14 7.63 -0.02
N GLU A 51 5.41 7.57 -0.45
CA GLU A 51 6.30 8.74 -0.42
C GLU A 51 5.79 9.89 -1.29
N GLN A 52 5.20 9.59 -2.46
CA GLN A 52 4.64 10.62 -3.34
C GLN A 52 3.48 11.36 -2.66
N ALA A 53 2.60 10.64 -1.97
CA ALA A 53 1.51 11.26 -1.22
C ALA A 53 2.02 12.09 -0.03
N LYS A 54 3.05 11.61 0.68
CA LYS A 54 3.67 12.34 1.79
C LYS A 54 4.31 13.65 1.33
N MET A 55 4.97 13.66 0.17
CA MET A 55 5.56 14.88 -0.41
C MET A 55 4.52 15.93 -0.80
N MET A 56 3.25 15.56 -0.96
CA MET A 56 2.16 16.47 -1.28
C MET A 56 1.63 17.25 -0.07
N ILE A 57 1.97 16.85 1.16
CA ILE A 57 1.51 17.53 2.38
C ILE A 57 1.95 19.00 2.37
N GLY A 58 0.98 19.91 2.38
CA GLY A 58 1.22 21.35 2.38
C GLY A 58 1.80 21.90 1.07
N ARG A 59 1.80 21.11 -0.02
CA ARG A 59 2.41 21.47 -1.31
C ARG A 59 1.44 21.30 -2.49
N THR A 60 0.16 21.06 -2.24
CA THR A 60 -0.86 20.87 -3.27
C THR A 60 -1.98 21.91 -3.16
N PRO A 61 -2.73 22.17 -4.25
CA PRO A 61 -3.95 22.98 -4.22
C PRO A 61 -4.97 22.45 -3.22
N SER A 62 -5.94 23.30 -2.85
CA SER A 62 -6.93 23.03 -1.80
C SER A 62 -7.80 21.79 -2.05
N ASN A 63 -8.00 21.40 -3.31
CA ASN A 63 -8.80 20.23 -3.67
C ASN A 63 -8.00 18.91 -3.63
N ILE A 64 -6.70 18.93 -3.30
CA ILE A 64 -5.89 17.74 -3.10
C ILE A 64 -5.45 17.67 -1.65
N VAL A 65 -5.79 16.56 -0.99
CA VAL A 65 -5.44 16.32 0.40
C VAL A 65 -4.68 15.02 0.57
N ALA A 66 -3.61 15.06 1.34
CA ALA A 66 -2.90 13.88 1.82
C ALA A 66 -3.47 13.45 3.18
N ILE A 67 -3.97 12.23 3.26
CA ILE A 67 -4.62 11.66 4.44
C ILE A 67 -3.88 10.39 4.89
N ARG A 68 -3.98 10.09 6.19
CA ARG A 68 -3.60 8.80 6.76
C ARG A 68 -4.89 8.00 7.00
N PRO A 69 -5.11 6.88 6.28
CA PRO A 69 -6.36 6.14 6.39
C PRO A 69 -6.39 5.20 7.60
N LEU A 70 -5.26 5.09 8.31
CA LEU A 70 -5.11 4.39 9.59
C LEU A 70 -4.94 5.43 10.69
N LYS A 71 -5.57 5.21 11.84
CA LYS A 71 -5.46 6.07 13.03
C LYS A 71 -5.48 5.19 14.27
N ASP A 72 -4.57 5.43 15.22
CA ASP A 72 -4.50 4.70 16.50
C ASP A 72 -4.57 3.17 16.35
N GLY A 73 -3.90 2.64 15.31
CA GLY A 73 -3.88 1.20 14.99
C GLY A 73 -5.14 0.65 14.32
N VAL A 74 -6.16 1.46 14.06
CA VAL A 74 -7.40 1.05 13.40
C VAL A 74 -7.55 1.66 12.00
N ILE A 75 -8.33 0.99 11.16
CA ILE A 75 -8.74 1.52 9.84
C ILE A 75 -9.79 2.60 10.07
N ALA A 76 -9.42 3.85 9.81
CA ALA A 76 -10.33 5.00 9.91
C ALA A 76 -11.11 5.23 8.61
N ASP A 77 -10.54 4.82 7.46
CA ASP A 77 -11.19 4.87 6.16
C ASP A 77 -10.92 3.57 5.39
N PHE A 78 -11.98 2.78 5.16
CA PHE A 78 -11.87 1.49 4.51
C PHE A 78 -11.54 1.60 3.03
N ASP A 79 -12.16 2.52 2.30
CA ASP A 79 -11.98 2.63 0.85
C ASP A 79 -10.59 3.15 0.51
N VAL A 80 -10.10 4.14 1.26
CA VAL A 80 -8.75 4.67 1.08
C VAL A 80 -7.70 3.63 1.49
N THR A 81 -7.92 2.88 2.58
CA THR A 81 -7.03 1.80 3.00
C THR A 81 -6.97 0.69 1.95
N LYS A 82 -8.10 0.33 1.35
CA LYS A 82 -8.20 -0.68 0.28
C LYS A 82 -7.38 -0.27 -0.94
N GLU A 83 -7.48 0.98 -1.40
CA GLU A 83 -6.68 1.46 -2.54
C GLU A 83 -5.18 1.56 -2.20
N MET A 84 -4.84 1.99 -0.99
CA MET A 84 -3.46 1.97 -0.48
C MET A 84 -2.86 0.55 -0.49
N LEU A 85 -3.61 -0.43 0.01
CA LEU A 85 -3.19 -1.83 0.03
C LEU A 85 -3.03 -2.39 -1.38
N LYS A 86 -3.97 -2.12 -2.29
CA LYS A 86 -3.85 -2.51 -3.71
C LYS A 86 -2.56 -1.95 -4.32
N TYR A 87 -2.25 -0.68 -4.06
CA TYR A 87 -1.01 -0.06 -4.52
C TYR A 87 0.23 -0.79 -3.99
N PHE A 88 0.32 -1.03 -2.67
CA PHE A 88 1.50 -1.68 -2.08
C PHE A 88 1.65 -3.14 -2.52
N ILE A 89 0.56 -3.90 -2.61
CA ILE A 89 0.57 -5.28 -3.12
C ILE A 89 1.03 -5.30 -4.58
N SER A 90 0.50 -4.40 -5.42
CA SER A 90 0.91 -4.27 -6.82
C SER A 90 2.39 -3.92 -6.93
N LYS A 91 2.86 -2.94 -6.17
CA LYS A 91 4.26 -2.49 -6.15
C LYS A 91 5.22 -3.60 -5.69
N ALA A 92 4.87 -4.34 -4.64
CA ALA A 92 5.65 -5.48 -4.14
C ALA A 92 5.62 -6.71 -5.08
N SER A 93 4.63 -6.80 -5.97
CA SER A 93 4.44 -7.90 -6.92
C SER A 93 4.94 -7.59 -8.34
N ARG A 94 5.46 -6.38 -8.61
CA ARG A 94 6.00 -6.02 -9.93
C ARG A 94 7.02 -7.06 -10.41
N GLY A 95 6.85 -7.52 -11.66
CA GLY A 95 7.72 -8.50 -12.32
C GLY A 95 7.41 -9.98 -12.03
N ARG A 96 6.30 -10.32 -11.35
CA ARG A 96 5.98 -11.72 -10.96
C ARG A 96 4.85 -12.41 -11.74
N GLY A 97 4.48 -11.89 -12.92
CA GLY A 97 3.46 -12.51 -13.78
C GLY A 97 2.02 -12.39 -13.24
N LEU A 98 1.07 -13.10 -13.89
CA LEU A 98 -0.38 -13.00 -13.67
C LEU A 98 -0.93 -13.74 -12.44
N VAL A 99 -0.07 -14.32 -11.60
CA VAL A 99 -0.52 -15.13 -10.46
C VAL A 99 -0.75 -14.25 -9.23
N LYS A 100 -1.98 -14.28 -8.70
CA LYS A 100 -2.34 -13.51 -7.49
C LYS A 100 -1.53 -14.01 -6.27
N PRO A 101 -0.92 -13.11 -5.47
CA PRO A 101 -0.22 -13.49 -4.25
C PRO A 101 -1.19 -13.94 -3.16
N ARG A 102 -0.69 -14.71 -2.20
CA ARG A 102 -1.42 -15.00 -0.95
C ARG A 102 -1.01 -13.96 0.08
N ILE A 103 -1.98 -13.23 0.61
CA ILE A 103 -1.78 -12.33 1.75
C ILE A 103 -1.94 -13.15 3.03
N VAL A 104 -1.01 -12.99 3.96
CA VAL A 104 -0.97 -13.69 5.25
C VAL A 104 -0.92 -12.66 6.38
#